data_AF-A0A651DKM5-F1
#
_entry.id   AF-A0A651DKM5-F1
#
_cell.length_a   1.000
_cell.length_b   1.000
_cell.length_c   1.000
_cell.angle_alpha   90.00
_cell.angle_beta   90.00
_cell.angle_gamma   90.00
#
_symmetry.space_group_name_H-M   'P 1'
#
loop_
_entity.id
_entity.type
_entity.pdbx_description
1 polymer ?
#
loop_
_entity_poly.entity_id
_entity_poly.type
_entity_poly.pdbx_seq_one_letter_code
_entity_poly.pdbx_strand_id
1 'polypeptide(L)'
;MRFLRRFLFALAAAMGLYLVFNMSHAYVVTTYLQTEGAKAIEREDYAFFISARYHDEDLVFDDVLTFDDKTFVVKVYNVANIMTLIEGYLVVEGFFVLMHQIEGEPLSEPFTALVSSTDGDIEQRYMGINLGGLPMYTFIIAETQSTIINKNLFIREGIFYDIDQIIIRKDDEDIGVINVLLQEGDLKLRDPLEGYLLEHDSVPKASFETVVYAPVIDIDSSSVVIRNVIIYLLVVLLLTILLFYVKSKYMGRGKPTPGVQRDLEKLKQNNGQKR
;
A
#
# COMPACT_ATOMS: atom_id res chain seq x y z
N MET A 1 -41.08 3.02 9.48
CA MET A 1 -40.00 3.89 10.00
C MET A 1 -39.11 3.24 11.06
N ARG A 2 -39.61 2.55 12.11
CA ARG A 2 -38.72 1.96 13.15
C ARG A 2 -37.78 0.86 12.61
N PHE A 3 -38.28 0.01 11.72
CA PHE A 3 -37.48 -1.07 11.10
C PHE A 3 -36.37 -0.49 10.21
N LEU A 4 -36.71 0.47 9.34
CA LEU A 4 -35.76 1.18 8.49
C LEU A 4 -34.64 1.86 9.30
N ARG A 5 -34.97 2.51 10.43
CA ARG A 5 -33.95 3.14 11.30
C ARG A 5 -33.01 2.13 11.96
N ARG A 6 -33.52 0.96 12.37
CA ARG A 6 -32.69 -0.13 12.93
C ARG A 6 -31.80 -0.75 11.87
N PHE A 7 -32.34 -0.96 10.66
CA PHE A 7 -31.58 -1.46 9.53
C PHE A 7 -30.45 -0.51 9.13
N LEU A 8 -30.74 0.79 8.97
CA LEU A 8 -29.72 1.81 8.67
C LEU A 8 -28.65 1.91 9.76
N PHE A 9 -29.04 1.81 11.04
CA PHE A 9 -28.08 1.78 12.14
C PHE A 9 -27.17 0.54 12.08
N ALA A 10 -27.73 -0.65 11.84
CA ALA A 10 -26.95 -1.88 11.70
C ALA A 10 -26.00 -1.82 10.51
N LEU A 11 -26.43 -1.26 9.38
CA LEU A 11 -25.58 -1.04 8.21
C LEU A 11 -24.42 -0.09 8.52
N ALA A 12 -24.71 1.05 9.17
CA ALA A 12 -23.68 2.00 9.58
C ALA A 12 -22.69 1.38 10.58
N ALA A 13 -23.18 0.53 11.50
CA ALA A 13 -22.33 -0.20 12.43
C ALA A 13 -21.43 -1.23 11.71
N ALA A 14 -21.96 -1.94 10.71
CA ALA A 14 -21.17 -2.88 9.92
C ALA A 14 -20.08 -2.16 9.09
N MET A 15 -20.43 -1.04 8.46
CA MET A 15 -19.46 -0.22 7.73
C MET A 15 -18.39 0.36 8.66
N GLY A 16 -18.78 0.83 9.85
CA GLY A 16 -17.82 1.35 10.82
C GLY A 16 -16.90 0.26 11.36
N LEU A 17 -17.39 -0.97 11.54
CA LEU A 17 -16.55 -2.11 11.92
C LEU A 17 -15.50 -2.42 10.83
N TYR A 18 -15.93 -2.47 9.57
CA TYR A 18 -15.04 -2.67 8.43
C TYR A 18 -13.97 -1.58 8.34
N LEU A 19 -14.36 -0.32 8.58
CA LEU A 19 -13.44 0.81 8.62
C LEU A 19 -12.44 0.71 9.77
N VAL A 20 -12.88 0.38 10.98
CA VAL A 20 -11.98 0.20 12.14
C VAL A 20 -10.99 -0.94 11.91
N PHE A 21 -11.45 -2.06 11.32
CA PHE A 21 -10.59 -3.18 10.97
C PHE A 21 -9.48 -2.74 10.01
N ASN A 22 -9.87 -2.15 8.87
CA ASN A 22 -8.91 -1.73 7.83
C ASN A 22 -7.96 -0.64 8.32
N MET A 23 -8.46 0.37 9.05
CA MET A 23 -7.61 1.44 9.58
C MET A 23 -6.63 0.91 10.63
N SER A 24 -7.05 -0.04 11.47
CA SER A 24 -6.16 -0.63 12.48
C SER A 24 -5.07 -1.48 11.82
N HIS A 25 -5.43 -2.28 10.82
CA HIS A 25 -4.47 -3.06 10.05
C HIS A 25 -3.48 -2.14 9.30
N ALA A 26 -3.99 -1.17 8.54
CA ALA A 26 -3.17 -0.21 7.79
C ALA A 26 -2.22 0.56 8.73
N TYR A 27 -2.70 1.01 9.89
CA TYR A 27 -1.86 1.68 10.88
C TYR A 27 -0.68 0.80 11.35
N VAL A 28 -0.93 -0.47 11.66
CA VAL A 28 0.13 -1.39 12.09
C VAL A 28 1.14 -1.62 10.96
N VAL A 29 0.66 -1.86 9.75
CA VAL A 29 1.51 -2.08 8.57
C VAL A 29 2.38 -0.85 8.30
N THR A 30 1.78 0.34 8.23
CA THR A 30 2.53 1.59 8.01
C THR A 30 3.55 1.83 9.11
N THR A 31 3.18 1.65 10.39
CA THR A 31 4.11 1.84 11.51
C THR A 31 5.28 0.86 11.46
N TYR A 32 5.00 -0.41 11.12
CA TYR A 32 6.03 -1.43 10.97
C TYR A 32 7.00 -1.07 9.83
N LEU A 33 6.46 -0.74 8.64
CA LEU A 33 7.27 -0.38 7.48
C LEU A 33 8.12 0.86 7.73
N GLN A 34 7.60 1.87 8.44
CA GLN A 34 8.36 3.05 8.83
C GLN A 34 9.48 2.71 9.81
N THR A 35 9.20 1.86 10.80
CA THR A 35 10.16 1.53 11.85
C THR A 35 11.28 0.64 11.33
N GLU A 36 10.95 -0.43 10.62
CA GLU A 36 11.95 -1.35 10.05
C GLU A 36 12.63 -0.73 8.84
N GLY A 37 11.91 0.05 8.03
CA GLY A 37 12.50 0.79 6.91
C GLY A 37 13.50 1.84 7.38
N ALA A 38 13.22 2.59 8.46
CA ALA A 38 14.21 3.51 9.03
C ALA A 38 15.48 2.78 9.49
N LYS A 39 15.34 1.61 10.14
CA LYS A 39 16.50 0.78 10.50
C LYS A 39 17.25 0.24 9.28
N ALA A 40 16.53 -0.11 8.21
CA ALA A 40 17.13 -0.58 6.97
C ALA A 40 17.97 0.53 6.32
N ILE A 41 17.45 1.77 6.28
CA ILE A 41 18.19 2.96 5.82
C ILE A 41 19.46 3.18 6.65
N GLU A 42 19.35 3.13 8.00
CA GLU A 42 20.51 3.28 8.89
C GLU A 42 21.58 2.21 8.70
N ARG A 43 21.20 1.02 8.24
CA ARG A 43 22.10 -0.11 7.96
C ARG A 43 22.55 -0.17 6.50
N GLU A 44 22.10 0.76 5.66
CA GLU A 44 22.28 0.72 4.21
C GLU A 44 21.76 -0.57 3.55
N ASP A 45 20.76 -1.22 4.18
CA ASP A 45 20.09 -2.41 3.68
C ASP A 45 18.96 -2.01 2.72
N TYR A 46 19.35 -1.56 1.54
CA TYR A 46 18.42 -1.07 0.52
C TYR A 46 17.58 -2.20 -0.12
N ALA A 47 18.03 -3.45 -0.02
CA ALA A 47 17.31 -4.61 -0.52
C ALA A 47 15.96 -4.80 0.19
N PHE A 48 15.82 -4.31 1.43
CA PHE A 48 14.56 -4.26 2.17
C PHE A 48 13.41 -3.58 1.39
N PHE A 49 13.74 -2.62 0.53
CA PHE A 49 12.76 -1.82 -0.23
C PHE A 49 12.40 -2.41 -1.59
N ILE A 50 13.09 -3.48 -2.01
CA ILE A 50 12.82 -4.14 -3.29
C ILE A 50 11.50 -4.92 -3.18
N SER A 51 10.52 -4.50 -3.98
CA SER A 51 9.20 -5.15 -4.00
C SER A 51 9.15 -6.45 -4.82
N ALA A 52 10.18 -6.72 -5.63
CA ALA A 52 10.26 -7.93 -6.44
C ALA A 52 10.69 -9.15 -5.61
N ARG A 53 10.25 -10.35 -6.01
CA ARG A 53 10.54 -11.59 -5.27
C ARG A 53 11.99 -12.03 -5.43
N TYR A 54 12.59 -11.75 -6.58
CA TYR A 54 13.96 -12.09 -6.91
C TYR A 54 14.72 -10.83 -7.30
N HIS A 55 15.97 -10.75 -6.90
CA HIS A 55 16.89 -9.69 -7.30
C HIS A 55 18.31 -10.24 -7.42
N ASP A 56 19.14 -9.53 -8.17
CA ASP A 56 20.59 -9.74 -8.17
C ASP A 56 21.20 -9.03 -6.95
N GLU A 57 22.25 -9.60 -6.39
CA GLU A 57 23.00 -8.99 -5.28
C GLU A 57 23.79 -7.77 -5.78
N ASP A 58 24.29 -7.85 -7.02
CA ASP A 58 25.06 -6.78 -7.63
C ASP A 58 24.14 -5.67 -8.17
N LEU A 59 24.48 -4.42 -7.81
CA LEU A 59 23.82 -3.24 -8.35
C LEU A 59 24.19 -3.04 -9.83
N VAL A 60 23.19 -2.72 -10.64
CA VAL A 60 23.39 -2.31 -12.04
C VAL A 60 23.87 -0.87 -12.11
N PHE A 61 23.38 -0.03 -11.20
CA PHE A 61 23.76 1.38 -11.09
C PHE A 61 23.74 1.81 -9.62
N ASP A 62 24.73 2.61 -9.23
CA ASP A 62 24.85 3.20 -7.88
C ASP A 62 25.58 4.54 -7.98
N ASP A 63 24.85 5.64 -7.81
CA ASP A 63 25.44 6.98 -7.85
C ASP A 63 24.72 7.96 -6.94
N VAL A 64 25.41 9.05 -6.59
CA VAL A 64 24.88 10.17 -5.83
C VAL A 64 24.58 11.32 -6.78
N LEU A 65 23.32 11.73 -6.83
CA LEU A 65 22.85 12.77 -7.72
C LEU A 65 22.28 13.94 -6.92
N THR A 66 22.61 15.16 -7.35
CA THR A 66 22.06 16.38 -6.78
C THR A 66 21.30 17.15 -7.85
N PHE A 67 20.04 17.46 -7.57
CA PHE A 67 19.22 18.34 -8.40
C PHE A 67 18.27 19.16 -7.53
N ASP A 68 18.08 20.44 -7.88
CA ASP A 68 17.19 21.37 -7.16
C ASP A 68 17.43 21.40 -5.64
N ASP A 69 18.70 21.52 -5.23
CA ASP A 69 19.17 21.51 -3.83
C ASP A 69 18.80 20.26 -3.02
N LYS A 70 18.50 19.15 -3.69
CA LYS A 70 18.21 17.84 -3.09
C LYS A 70 19.25 16.85 -3.54
N THR A 71 19.74 16.03 -2.61
CA THR A 71 20.75 15.01 -2.90
C THR A 71 20.13 13.63 -2.69
N PHE A 72 20.31 12.76 -3.68
CA PHE A 72 19.79 11.39 -3.69
C PHE A 72 20.91 10.39 -3.93
N VAL A 73 20.88 9.28 -3.21
CA VAL A 73 21.57 8.06 -3.60
C VAL A 73 20.62 7.26 -4.49
N VAL A 74 20.98 7.06 -5.75
CA VAL A 74 20.17 6.34 -6.73
C VAL A 74 20.79 4.97 -6.98
N LYS A 75 19.99 3.94 -6.76
CA LYS A 75 20.37 2.54 -6.96
C LYS A 75 19.43 1.89 -7.96
N VAL A 76 19.98 1.11 -8.89
CA VAL A 76 19.22 0.29 -9.83
C VAL A 76 19.60 -1.17 -9.65
N TYR A 77 18.58 -2.00 -9.44
CA TYR A 77 18.70 -3.44 -9.28
C TYR A 77 18.16 -4.14 -10.51
N ASN A 78 18.80 -5.24 -10.90
CA ASN A 78 18.14 -6.25 -11.72
C ASN A 78 17.19 -7.05 -10.83
N VAL A 79 15.92 -7.15 -11.23
CA VAL A 79 14.87 -7.81 -10.47
C VAL A 79 14.00 -8.70 -11.35
N ALA A 80 13.41 -9.72 -10.73
CA ALA A 80 12.48 -10.61 -11.41
C ALA A 80 11.34 -11.06 -10.50
N ASN A 81 10.22 -11.40 -11.14
CA ASN A 81 9.06 -12.07 -10.55
C ASN A 81 8.69 -13.28 -11.40
N ILE A 82 8.16 -14.33 -10.76
CA ILE A 82 7.59 -15.48 -11.46
C ILE A 82 6.06 -15.39 -11.37
N MET A 83 5.42 -15.25 -12.52
CA MET A 83 3.96 -15.28 -12.64
C MET A 83 3.50 -16.72 -12.93
N THR A 84 2.51 -17.19 -12.19
CA THR A 84 1.86 -18.48 -12.46
C THR A 84 0.78 -18.29 -13.54
N LEU A 85 0.90 -19.04 -14.62
CA LEU A 85 -0.07 -19.11 -15.71
C LEU A 85 -0.81 -20.46 -15.68
N ILE A 86 -1.87 -20.60 -16.48
CA ILE A 86 -2.65 -21.86 -16.57
C ILE A 86 -1.78 -23.03 -17.01
N GLU A 87 -0.79 -22.78 -17.88
CA GLU A 87 0.07 -23.80 -18.50
C GLU A 87 1.55 -23.64 -18.14
N GLY A 88 1.86 -23.08 -16.95
CA GLY A 88 3.24 -23.02 -16.45
C GLY A 88 3.60 -21.73 -15.74
N TYR A 89 4.87 -21.36 -15.84
CA TYR A 89 5.45 -20.18 -15.19
C TYR A 89 6.00 -19.21 -16.23
N LEU A 90 5.85 -17.92 -15.97
CA LEU A 90 6.46 -16.85 -16.76
C LEU A 90 7.39 -16.03 -15.87
N VAL A 91 8.65 -15.93 -16.26
CA VAL A 91 9.62 -15.04 -15.61
C VAL A 91 9.49 -13.65 -16.21
N VAL A 92 9.18 -12.67 -15.37
CA VAL A 92 9.16 -11.25 -15.72
C VAL A 92 10.37 -10.60 -15.07
N GLU A 93 11.31 -10.18 -15.91
CA GLU A 93 12.57 -9.57 -15.51
C GLU A 93 12.62 -8.11 -15.96
N GLY A 94 13.35 -7.28 -15.20
CA GLY A 94 13.59 -5.90 -15.56
C GLY A 94 14.40 -5.18 -14.48
N PHE A 95 14.30 -3.86 -14.49
CA PHE A 95 15.03 -3.02 -13.54
C PHE A 95 14.10 -2.48 -12.45
N PHE A 96 14.62 -2.33 -11.24
CA PHE A 96 13.97 -1.63 -10.15
C PHE A 96 14.83 -0.45 -9.73
N VAL A 97 14.24 0.74 -9.73
CA VAL A 97 14.95 1.97 -9.36
C VAL A 97 14.53 2.38 -7.96
N LEU A 98 15.53 2.66 -7.13
CA LEU A 98 15.37 3.13 -5.76
C LEU A 98 16.16 4.43 -5.58
N MET A 99 15.51 5.46 -5.05
CA MET A 99 16.14 6.73 -4.75
C MET A 99 16.02 7.01 -3.25
N HIS A 100 17.14 7.15 -2.56
CA HIS A 100 17.21 7.55 -1.16
C HIS A 100 17.61 9.02 -1.07
N GLN A 101 16.70 9.87 -0.61
CA GLN A 101 17.00 11.28 -0.39
C GLN A 101 17.81 11.45 0.90
N ILE A 102 19.04 11.94 0.77
CA ILE A 102 19.95 12.14 1.90
C ILE A 102 20.00 13.60 2.36
N GLU A 103 19.70 14.56 1.47
CA GLU A 103 19.70 15.99 1.78
C GLU A 103 18.59 16.75 1.03
N GLY A 104 18.26 17.95 1.54
CA GLY A 104 17.26 18.85 0.96
C GLY A 104 15.83 18.62 1.46
N GLU A 105 14.90 19.45 1.00
CA GLU A 105 13.47 19.31 1.31
C GLU A 105 12.87 18.10 0.59
N PRO A 106 11.94 17.34 1.21
CA PRO A 106 11.34 16.15 0.62
C PRO A 106 10.79 16.41 -0.79
N LEU A 107 11.08 15.49 -1.71
CA LEU A 107 10.52 15.56 -3.06
C LEU A 107 8.99 15.46 -2.98
N SER A 108 8.31 16.48 -3.50
CA SER A 108 6.86 16.55 -3.51
C SER A 108 6.27 15.50 -4.45
N GLU A 109 5.22 14.83 -3.99
CA GLU A 109 4.57 13.73 -4.70
C GLU A 109 3.15 14.07 -5.16
N PRO A 110 2.63 13.37 -6.18
CA PRO A 110 3.37 12.46 -7.07
C PRO A 110 4.27 13.25 -8.04
N PHE A 111 5.31 12.59 -8.56
CA PHE A 111 6.12 13.12 -9.67
C PHE A 111 6.12 12.12 -10.83
N THR A 112 6.55 12.54 -12.01
CA THR A 112 6.67 11.67 -13.18
C THR A 112 8.13 11.29 -13.40
N ALA A 113 8.40 10.03 -13.68
CA ALA A 113 9.70 9.57 -14.16
C ALA A 113 9.55 9.09 -15.60
N LEU A 114 10.30 9.68 -16.52
CA LEU A 114 10.38 9.25 -17.91
C LEU A 114 11.66 8.45 -18.09
N VAL A 115 11.52 7.20 -18.47
CA VAL A 115 12.64 6.29 -18.71
C VAL A 115 12.80 6.18 -20.22
N SER A 116 13.93 6.64 -20.75
CA SER A 116 14.20 6.71 -22.18
C SER A 116 15.39 5.85 -22.58
N SER A 117 15.37 5.38 -23.84
CA SER A 117 16.48 4.68 -24.46
C SER A 117 17.44 5.63 -25.21
N THR A 118 18.65 5.12 -25.52
CA THR A 118 19.85 5.80 -26.05
C THR A 118 19.69 6.73 -27.27
N ASP A 119 18.51 6.78 -27.90
CA ASP A 119 18.19 7.67 -29.03
C ASP A 119 16.78 8.30 -28.94
N GLY A 120 16.11 8.22 -27.79
CA GLY A 120 14.73 8.70 -27.59
C GLY A 120 13.66 7.89 -28.33
N ASP A 121 14.04 6.77 -28.97
CA ASP A 121 13.13 5.92 -29.73
C ASP A 121 12.03 5.29 -28.89
N ILE A 122 12.34 4.99 -27.62
CA ILE A 122 11.42 4.42 -26.64
C ILE A 122 11.43 5.31 -25.40
N GLU A 123 10.26 5.82 -25.03
CA GLU A 123 10.03 6.53 -23.78
C GLU A 123 8.88 5.84 -23.04
N GLN A 124 9.11 5.52 -21.76
CA GLN A 124 8.11 4.93 -20.89
C GLN A 124 7.88 5.85 -19.69
N ARG A 125 6.60 6.10 -19.38
CA ARG A 125 6.18 6.97 -18.28
C ARG A 125 5.86 6.16 -17.04
N TYR A 126 6.47 6.55 -15.93
CA TYR A 126 6.20 6.02 -14.60
C TYR A 126 5.78 7.13 -13.65
N MET A 127 5.07 6.76 -12.60
CA MET A 127 4.73 7.63 -11.48
C MET A 127 5.69 7.35 -10.32
N GLY A 128 6.37 8.40 -9.86
CA GLY A 128 7.19 8.36 -8.66
C GLY A 128 6.34 8.38 -7.40
N ILE A 129 6.67 7.52 -6.44
CA ILE A 129 5.94 7.36 -5.18
C ILE A 129 6.89 7.30 -3.97
N ASN A 130 6.41 7.75 -2.81
CA ASN A 130 7.06 7.46 -1.54
C ASN A 130 6.93 6.00 -1.13
N LEU A 131 7.97 5.47 -0.51
CA LEU A 131 7.91 4.20 0.21
C LEU A 131 7.60 4.43 1.69
N GLY A 132 6.31 4.52 2.02
CA GLY A 132 5.84 4.40 3.41
C GLY A 132 6.06 5.63 4.30
N GLY A 133 6.23 6.83 3.74
CA GLY A 133 6.57 8.05 4.46
C GLY A 133 8.06 8.20 4.81
N LEU A 134 8.93 7.39 4.20
CA LEU A 134 10.38 7.42 4.36
C LEU A 134 11.01 8.32 3.28
N PRO A 135 12.28 8.75 3.42
CA PRO A 135 12.99 9.49 2.36
C PRO A 135 13.41 8.56 1.20
N MET A 136 12.54 7.63 0.82
CA MET A 136 12.76 6.57 -0.15
C MET A 136 11.70 6.67 -1.24
N TYR A 137 12.15 6.67 -2.49
CA TYR A 137 11.30 6.83 -3.66
C TYR A 137 11.55 5.71 -4.67
N THR A 138 10.49 5.33 -5.38
CA THR A 138 10.56 4.38 -6.49
C THR A 138 9.56 4.75 -7.56
N PHE A 139 9.56 4.03 -8.68
CA PHE A 139 8.70 4.27 -9.82
C PHE A 139 7.68 3.15 -9.98
N ILE A 140 6.44 3.50 -10.31
CA ILE A 140 5.38 2.55 -10.62
C ILE A 140 4.67 2.88 -11.93
N ILE A 141 4.19 1.85 -12.62
CA ILE A 141 3.24 1.99 -13.72
C ILE A 141 1.86 2.23 -13.11
N ALA A 142 1.21 3.35 -13.43
CA ALA A 142 -0.04 3.75 -12.77
C ALA A 142 -1.18 2.71 -12.95
N GLU A 143 -1.22 2.07 -14.12
CA GLU A 143 -2.26 1.10 -14.49
C GLU A 143 -2.11 -0.24 -13.78
N THR A 144 -0.87 -0.73 -13.65
CA THR A 144 -0.60 -2.08 -13.13
C THR A 144 -0.04 -2.09 -11.71
N GLN A 145 0.36 -0.91 -11.20
CA GLN A 145 1.10 -0.75 -9.94
C GLN A 145 2.42 -1.54 -9.93
N SER A 146 2.93 -1.94 -11.10
CA SER A 146 4.22 -2.62 -11.22
C SER A 146 5.35 -1.63 -10.97
N THR A 147 6.28 -2.02 -10.12
CA THR A 147 7.53 -1.31 -9.83
C THR A 147 8.68 -1.71 -10.75
N ILE A 148 8.50 -2.78 -11.53
CA ILE A 148 9.52 -3.29 -12.45
C ILE A 148 9.44 -2.53 -13.77
N ILE A 149 10.56 -1.92 -14.17
CA ILE A 149 10.80 -1.43 -15.52
C ILE A 149 11.03 -2.66 -16.41
N ASN A 150 9.95 -3.13 -17.03
CA ASN A 150 9.95 -4.39 -17.77
C ASN A 150 10.79 -4.28 -19.05
N LYS A 151 11.74 -5.21 -19.23
CA LYS A 151 12.60 -5.23 -20.43
C LYS A 151 11.84 -5.27 -21.74
N ASN A 152 10.68 -5.92 -21.76
CA ASN A 152 9.85 -6.06 -22.97
C ASN A 152 9.31 -4.73 -23.50
N LEU A 153 9.26 -3.68 -22.67
CA LEU A 153 8.85 -2.34 -23.10
C LEU A 153 9.96 -1.62 -23.89
N PHE A 154 11.19 -2.12 -23.82
CA PHE A 154 12.37 -1.57 -24.47
C PHE A 154 12.89 -2.46 -25.61
N ILE A 155 12.11 -3.46 -26.02
CA ILE A 155 12.43 -4.31 -27.18
C ILE A 155 11.63 -3.82 -28.40
N ARG A 156 12.34 -3.51 -29.49
CA ARG A 156 11.73 -3.30 -30.82
C ARG A 156 12.42 -4.17 -31.85
N GLU A 157 11.62 -4.80 -32.70
CA GLU A 157 12.13 -5.68 -33.76
C GLU A 157 13.05 -6.82 -33.25
N GLY A 158 12.88 -7.21 -31.98
CA GLY A 158 13.68 -8.25 -31.33
C GLY A 158 15.03 -7.77 -30.77
N ILE A 159 15.30 -6.46 -30.81
CA ILE A 159 16.53 -5.84 -30.27
C ILE A 159 16.16 -5.06 -29.01
N PHE A 160 16.91 -5.26 -27.94
CA PHE A 160 16.82 -4.47 -26.72
C PHE A 160 17.52 -3.12 -26.92
N TYR A 161 16.82 -2.03 -26.60
CA TYR A 161 17.35 -0.68 -26.65
C TYR A 161 17.80 -0.26 -25.26
N ASP A 162 19.10 -0.01 -25.11
CA ASP A 162 19.72 0.39 -23.84
C ASP A 162 19.05 1.65 -23.28
N ILE A 163 18.77 1.62 -21.98
CA ILE A 163 18.20 2.74 -21.22
C ILE A 163 19.35 3.62 -20.75
N ASP A 164 19.35 4.87 -21.16
CA ASP A 164 20.45 5.80 -20.88
C ASP A 164 20.06 6.96 -19.96
N GLN A 165 18.75 7.20 -19.79
CA GLN A 165 18.28 8.35 -19.06
C GLN A 165 16.96 8.10 -18.35
N ILE A 166 16.88 8.64 -17.12
CA ILE A 166 15.64 8.76 -16.37
C ILE A 166 15.44 10.24 -16.03
N ILE A 167 14.43 10.86 -16.63
CA ILE A 167 14.08 12.26 -16.41
C ILE A 167 12.98 12.35 -15.36
N ILE A 168 13.24 13.09 -14.29
CA ILE A 168 12.27 13.38 -13.23
C ILE A 168 11.55 14.68 -13.59
N ARG A 169 10.23 14.60 -13.73
CA ARG A 169 9.34 15.71 -14.05
C ARG A 169 8.34 16.01 -12.94
N LYS A 170 8.08 17.29 -12.71
CA LYS A 170 7.00 17.76 -11.86
C LYS A 170 6.25 18.87 -12.57
N ASP A 171 4.92 18.79 -12.63
CA ASP A 171 4.07 19.79 -13.28
C ASP A 171 4.53 20.13 -14.72
N ASP A 172 4.97 19.10 -15.45
CA ASP A 172 5.56 19.16 -16.81
C ASP A 172 6.91 19.89 -16.94
N GLU A 173 7.58 20.21 -15.82
CA GLU A 173 8.95 20.74 -15.79
C GLU A 173 9.96 19.65 -15.42
N ASP A 174 11.09 19.62 -16.14
CA ASP A 174 12.23 18.74 -15.83
C ASP A 174 12.96 19.25 -14.59
N ILE A 175 12.88 18.49 -13.49
CA ILE A 175 13.50 18.86 -12.21
C ILE A 175 14.80 18.11 -11.93
N GLY A 176 15.05 16.99 -12.62
CA GLY A 176 16.26 16.19 -12.44
C GLY A 176 16.46 15.21 -13.59
N VAL A 177 17.73 14.88 -13.85
CA VAL A 177 18.12 13.91 -14.88
C VAL A 177 19.10 12.93 -14.27
N ILE A 178 18.77 11.65 -14.37
CA ILE A 178 19.60 10.53 -13.92
C ILE A 178 20.15 9.89 -15.19
N ASN A 179 21.44 10.10 -15.46
CA ASN A 179 22.10 9.44 -16.58
C ASN A 179 22.51 8.04 -16.12
N VAL A 180 21.91 7.02 -16.73
CA VAL A 180 22.16 5.61 -16.45
C VAL A 180 22.73 4.95 -17.71
N LEU A 181 23.17 3.71 -17.61
CA LEU A 181 23.43 2.88 -18.77
C LEU A 181 22.99 1.47 -18.40
N LEU A 182 21.74 1.14 -18.71
CA LEU A 182 21.16 -0.17 -18.42
C LEU A 182 21.08 -0.96 -19.72
N GLN A 183 21.84 -2.04 -19.80
CA GLN A 183 22.02 -2.83 -21.01
C GLN A 183 21.35 -4.21 -20.86
N GLU A 184 21.16 -4.90 -21.99
CA GLU A 184 20.63 -6.27 -21.95
C GLU A 184 21.53 -7.21 -21.12
N GLY A 185 22.85 -7.00 -21.13
CA GLY A 185 23.82 -7.80 -20.36
C GLY A 185 23.68 -7.68 -18.84
N ASP A 186 22.98 -6.65 -18.34
CA ASP A 186 22.71 -6.47 -16.92
C ASP A 186 21.54 -7.32 -16.43
N LEU A 187 20.75 -7.88 -17.35
CA LEU A 187 19.58 -8.73 -17.10
C LEU A 187 20.00 -10.21 -17.00
N LYS A 188 20.45 -10.60 -15.81
CA LYS A 188 21.07 -11.89 -15.46
C LYS A 188 20.17 -12.89 -14.72
N LEU A 189 18.92 -12.55 -14.40
CA LEU A 189 18.04 -13.34 -13.54
C LEU A 189 17.13 -14.29 -14.32
N ARG A 190 16.75 -13.97 -15.56
CA ARG A 190 15.80 -14.80 -16.31
C ARG A 190 16.31 -16.21 -16.52
N ASP A 191 17.49 -16.34 -17.09
CA ASP A 191 18.05 -17.64 -17.49
C ASP A 191 18.25 -18.59 -16.28
N PRO A 192 18.81 -18.18 -15.13
CA PRO A 192 18.90 -19.07 -13.95
C PRO A 192 17.53 -19.41 -13.35
N LEU A 193 16.56 -18.49 -13.38
CA LEU A 193 15.19 -18.77 -12.92
C LEU A 193 14.47 -19.77 -13.81
N GLU A 194 14.55 -19.59 -15.13
CA GLU A 194 13.98 -20.53 -16.10
C GLU A 194 14.66 -21.89 -16.00
N GLY A 195 15.99 -21.93 -15.86
CA GLY A 195 16.74 -23.16 -15.61
C GLY A 195 16.26 -23.91 -14.37
N TYR A 196 16.08 -23.20 -13.24
CA TYR A 196 15.55 -23.80 -12.02
C TYR A 196 14.14 -24.39 -12.22
N LEU A 197 13.26 -23.63 -12.88
CA LEU A 197 11.88 -24.06 -13.15
C LEU A 197 11.82 -25.33 -14.02
N LEU A 198 12.71 -25.45 -15.02
CA LEU A 198 12.83 -26.63 -15.86
C LEU A 198 13.31 -27.87 -15.07
N GLU A 199 14.17 -27.69 -14.07
CA GLU A 199 14.72 -28.79 -13.28
C GLU A 199 13.78 -29.24 -12.15
N HIS A 200 13.08 -28.30 -11.49
CA HIS A 200 12.37 -28.55 -10.24
C HIS A 200 10.84 -28.45 -10.33
N ASP A 201 10.28 -28.02 -11.46
CA ASP A 201 8.83 -27.80 -11.69
C ASP A 201 8.14 -26.98 -10.58
N SER A 202 8.92 -26.13 -9.90
CA SER A 202 8.47 -25.36 -8.75
C SER A 202 9.28 -24.08 -8.59
N VAL A 203 8.62 -23.09 -8.01
CA VAL A 203 9.20 -21.75 -7.81
C VAL A 203 10.26 -21.79 -6.71
N PRO A 204 11.45 -21.18 -6.89
CA PRO A 204 12.48 -21.11 -5.86
C PRO A 204 11.98 -20.39 -4.61
N LYS A 205 12.25 -20.98 -3.44
CA LYS A 205 11.85 -20.45 -2.11
C LYS A 205 13.04 -20.03 -1.25
N ALA A 206 14.23 -20.04 -1.82
CA ALA A 206 15.49 -19.64 -1.21
C ALA A 206 16.41 -19.09 -2.31
N SER A 207 17.41 -18.32 -1.90
CA SER A 207 18.44 -17.81 -2.81
C SER A 207 19.26 -18.97 -3.38
N PHE A 208 19.72 -18.84 -4.62
CA PHE A 208 20.57 -19.81 -5.30
C PHE A 208 21.39 -19.09 -6.38
N GLU A 209 22.62 -19.54 -6.62
CA GLU A 209 23.54 -18.89 -7.57
C GLU A 209 23.62 -17.38 -7.36
N THR A 210 23.29 -16.57 -8.37
CA THR A 210 23.22 -15.10 -8.32
C THR A 210 21.83 -14.58 -7.96
N VAL A 211 20.83 -15.47 -7.84
CA VAL A 211 19.44 -15.11 -7.57
C VAL A 211 19.22 -15.01 -6.06
N VAL A 212 19.00 -13.79 -5.57
CA VAL A 212 18.64 -13.53 -4.19
C VAL A 212 17.12 -13.56 -4.02
N TYR A 213 16.64 -14.35 -3.07
CA TYR A 213 15.22 -14.45 -2.74
C TYR A 213 14.84 -13.45 -1.64
N ALA A 214 13.93 -12.53 -1.95
CA ALA A 214 13.47 -11.53 -0.99
C ALA A 214 12.74 -12.20 0.21
N PRO A 215 13.04 -11.83 1.46
CA PRO A 215 12.35 -12.38 2.62
C PRO A 215 10.85 -12.03 2.59
N VAL A 216 10.00 -12.88 3.18
CA VAL A 216 8.59 -12.52 3.40
C VAL A 216 8.51 -11.68 4.66
N ILE A 217 8.02 -10.45 4.54
CA ILE A 217 7.71 -9.62 5.69
C ILE A 217 6.34 -10.04 6.23
N ASP A 218 6.33 -10.74 7.37
CA ASP A 218 5.09 -11.13 8.06
C ASP A 218 4.79 -10.12 9.19
N ILE A 219 3.69 -9.39 9.06
CA ILE A 219 3.29 -8.33 10.00
C ILE A 219 2.05 -8.79 10.77
N ASP A 220 2.24 -9.23 12.02
CA ASP A 220 1.11 -9.57 12.88
C ASP A 220 0.39 -8.32 13.40
N SER A 221 -0.78 -8.06 12.80
CA SER A 221 -1.68 -6.97 13.20
C SER A 221 -2.82 -7.42 14.12
N SER A 222 -2.91 -8.72 14.40
CA SER A 222 -4.10 -9.36 15.01
C SER A 222 -4.44 -8.75 16.37
N SER A 223 -3.43 -8.59 17.23
CA SER A 223 -3.63 -8.08 18.59
C SER A 223 -4.21 -6.66 18.61
N VAL A 224 -3.68 -5.76 17.76
CA VAL A 224 -4.13 -4.36 17.69
C VAL A 224 -5.52 -4.26 17.06
N VAL A 225 -5.76 -5.03 15.99
CA VAL A 225 -7.06 -5.07 15.30
C VAL A 225 -8.14 -5.59 16.25
N ILE A 226 -7.91 -6.72 16.92
CA ILE A 226 -8.87 -7.31 17.87
C ILE A 226 -9.20 -6.32 18.99
N ARG A 227 -8.19 -5.67 19.57
CA ARG A 227 -8.40 -4.65 20.61
C ARG A 227 -9.32 -3.54 20.13
N ASN A 228 -9.05 -2.97 18.95
CA ASN A 228 -9.82 -1.84 18.42
C ASN A 228 -11.24 -2.27 18.01
N VAL A 229 -11.41 -3.48 17.47
CA VAL A 229 -12.72 -4.07 17.16
C VAL A 229 -13.55 -4.25 18.43
N ILE A 230 -12.97 -4.77 19.52
CA ILE A 230 -13.67 -4.94 20.81
C ILE A 230 -14.15 -3.58 21.34
N ILE A 231 -13.28 -2.56 21.32
CA ILE A 231 -13.64 -1.20 21.74
C ILE A 231 -14.80 -0.67 20.89
N TYR A 232 -14.74 -0.84 19.58
CA TYR A 232 -15.80 -0.42 18.66
C TYR A 232 -17.14 -1.11 18.97
N LEU A 233 -17.14 -2.43 19.18
CA LEU A 233 -18.34 -3.19 19.52
C LEU A 233 -18.98 -2.71 20.84
N LEU A 234 -18.17 -2.37 21.85
CA LEU A 234 -18.67 -1.81 23.11
C LEU A 234 -19.34 -0.44 22.89
N VAL A 235 -18.76 0.42 22.06
CA VAL A 235 -19.34 1.73 21.72
C VAL A 235 -20.66 1.56 20.96
N VAL A 236 -20.71 0.68 19.95
CA VAL A 236 -21.94 0.40 19.21
C VAL A 236 -23.02 -0.17 20.12
N LEU A 237 -22.68 -1.08 21.04
CA LEU A 237 -23.62 -1.62 22.02
C LEU A 237 -24.18 -0.50 22.91
N LEU A 238 -23.32 0.38 23.43
CA LEU A 238 -23.73 1.50 24.27
C LEU A 238 -24.64 2.47 23.51
N LEU A 239 -24.31 2.79 22.25
CA LEU A 239 -25.16 3.61 21.38
C LEU A 239 -26.51 2.94 21.09
N THR A 240 -26.51 1.62 20.88
CA THR A 240 -27.74 0.84 20.66
C THR A 240 -28.67 0.96 21.86
N ILE A 241 -28.13 0.82 23.08
CA ILE A 241 -28.89 0.96 24.32
C ILE A 241 -29.44 2.40 24.46
N LEU A 242 -28.61 3.42 24.25
CA LEU A 242 -29.04 4.82 24.34
C LEU A 242 -30.13 5.18 23.32
N LEU A 243 -29.96 4.78 22.05
CA LEU A 243 -30.87 5.17 20.98
C LEU A 243 -32.19 4.42 21.01
N PHE A 244 -32.16 3.12 21.34
CA PHE A 244 -33.36 2.27 21.25
C PHE A 244 -34.04 2.01 22.60
N TYR A 245 -33.32 1.99 23.72
CA TYR A 245 -33.89 1.70 25.05
C TYR A 245 -34.13 2.94 25.91
N VAL A 246 -33.23 3.91 25.96
CA VAL A 246 -33.39 5.08 26.84
C VAL A 246 -34.51 6.02 26.39
N LYS A 247 -34.76 6.15 25.07
CA LYS A 247 -35.86 7.00 24.55
C LYS A 247 -37.24 6.34 24.51
N SER A 248 -37.40 5.06 24.85
CA SER A 248 -38.70 4.36 24.72
C SER A 248 -39.61 4.44 25.95
N LYS A 249 -39.33 5.29 26.93
CA LYS A 249 -40.13 5.42 28.17
C LYS A 249 -41.41 6.26 28.03
N TYR A 250 -41.93 6.43 26.82
CA TYR A 250 -43.31 6.86 26.60
C TYR A 250 -44.10 5.69 26.01
N MET A 251 -44.85 4.99 26.86
CA MET A 251 -45.75 3.89 26.48
C MET A 251 -47.01 4.36 25.70
N GLY A 252 -47.03 5.58 25.16
CA GLY A 252 -48.09 6.10 24.30
C GLY A 252 -47.50 6.89 23.14
N ARG A 253 -48.14 6.80 21.96
CA ARG A 253 -47.85 7.65 20.79
C ARG A 253 -48.21 9.10 21.13
N GLY A 254 -47.32 9.82 21.82
CA GLY A 254 -47.48 11.23 22.19
C GLY A 254 -47.42 11.49 23.69
N LYS A 255 -47.05 12.71 24.09
CA LYS A 255 -47.35 13.21 25.45
C LYS A 255 -48.88 13.12 25.61
N PRO A 256 -49.41 12.55 26.70
CA PRO A 256 -50.86 12.51 26.91
C PRO A 256 -51.41 13.93 26.79
N THR A 257 -52.50 14.09 26.03
CA THR A 257 -53.21 15.37 25.92
C THR A 257 -53.57 15.88 27.33
N PRO A 258 -53.66 17.20 27.54
CA PRO A 258 -53.89 17.76 28.88
C PRO A 258 -55.11 17.16 29.60
N GLY A 259 -56.14 16.74 28.85
CA GLY A 259 -57.32 16.04 29.39
C GLY A 259 -56.99 14.67 30.00
N VAL A 260 -56.19 13.85 29.31
CA VAL A 260 -55.80 12.51 29.78
C VAL A 260 -54.84 12.59 30.99
N GLN A 261 -54.03 13.65 31.06
CA GLN A 261 -53.19 13.91 32.24
C GLN A 261 -54.03 14.19 33.49
N ARG A 262 -55.06 15.04 33.36
CA ARG A 262 -55.98 15.35 34.46
C ARG A 262 -56.77 14.12 34.92
N ASP A 263 -57.17 13.24 34.00
CA ASP A 263 -57.91 12.03 34.37
C ASP A 263 -57.03 10.97 35.05
N LEU A 264 -55.75 10.86 34.65
CA LEU A 264 -54.76 10.02 35.35
C LEU A 264 -54.45 10.54 36.77
N GLU A 265 -54.39 11.86 36.96
CA GLU A 265 -54.21 12.47 38.28
C GLU A 265 -55.42 12.23 39.19
N LYS A 266 -56.64 12.34 38.65
CA LYS A 266 -57.88 12.02 39.40
C LYS A 266 -57.95 10.54 39.80
N LEU A 267 -57.55 9.62 38.92
CA LEU A 267 -57.49 8.19 39.23
C LEU A 267 -56.45 7.87 40.31
N LYS A 268 -55.30 8.56 40.33
CA LYS A 268 -54.30 8.43 41.41
C LYS A 268 -54.80 8.99 42.75
N GLN A 269 -55.54 10.08 42.75
CA GLN A 269 -56.15 10.62 43.98
C GLN A 269 -57.25 9.70 44.53
N ASN A 270 -58.11 9.13 43.68
CA ASN A 270 -59.21 8.26 44.13
C ASN A 270 -58.73 6.88 44.62
N ASN A 271 -57.63 6.34 44.10
CA ASN A 271 -57.06 5.08 44.60
C ASN A 271 -56.25 5.25 45.89
N GLY A 272 -55.96 6.48 46.32
CA GLY A 272 -55.33 6.76 47.61
C GLY A 272 -56.30 6.77 48.81
N GLN A 273 -57.61 6.71 48.57
CA GLN A 273 -58.65 6.76 49.61
C GLN A 273 -59.37 5.43 49.86
N LYS A 274 -58.91 4.32 49.26
CA LYS A 274 -59.31 2.96 49.70
C LYS A 274 -58.14 2.24 50.35
N ARG A 275 -57.86 2.63 51.59
CA ARG A 275 -57.34 1.75 52.65
C ARG A 275 -57.95 2.17 53.96
#